data_AF-A0A7W6CC19-F1
#
_entry.id   AF-A0A7W6CC19-F1
#
_cell.length_a   1.000
_cell.length_b   1.000
_cell.length_c   1.000
_cell.angle_alpha   90.00
_cell.angle_beta   90.00
_cell.angle_gamma   90.00
#
_symmetry.space_group_name_H-M   'P 1'
#
loop_
_entity.id
_entity.type
_entity.pdbx_description
1 polymer ?
#
loop_
_entity_poly.entity_id
_entity_poly.type
_entity_poly.pdbx_seq_one_letter_code
_entity_poly.pdbx_strand_id
1 'polypeptide(L)'
;MSLAIGLGGFMDGFTGGMRARDAMDDRKRSKVIQERQDVEYNRSLDQRNAVDQINKDARSTFDAQVTAGTQKPDNFDQFWNSYAVPKLKNTYLVNGDMDNAKRVQDWGDSEDAKNGAKLFSGALVKAQTGDSAGALADVIQAGKIKGYINNGYEVLGQEPILTPDGKSRGFRISLKMPDGKEVQQDIQTADLPKLIATFGNPEAAWNSQIASRAAAEKEAGELKQYEEKKKIDKQYGVGDTKQRGDAITSLRKRLDGGLAGDEKKFDDLSAEEKERLIGDELELIRGQPGVAGQAAPSRPEKKVLVDTVTGKQVQSSSPSPAPSPPERRQKDDNARAPTPREAPMPGVPARAQAGVRSRIEDLKRRSTAEAPGVAAPSQEQAVSKANAALEGGASAEEVATGLHEAGVPEWQWPRVVQEALRARQQSYGLNP
;
A
#
# COMPACT_ATOMS: atom_id res chain seq x y z
N MET A 1 14.89 61.22 38.70
CA MET A 1 13.63 61.00 37.96
C MET A 1 13.90 60.04 36.82
N SER A 2 13.49 58.79 36.93
CA SER A 2 13.70 57.72 35.95
C SER A 2 12.36 57.12 35.55
N LEU A 3 11.72 57.70 34.53
CA LEU A 3 10.46 57.25 33.92
C LEU A 3 10.72 56.65 32.52
N ALA A 4 11.64 55.70 32.43
CA ALA A 4 12.01 55.02 31.17
C ALA A 4 12.06 53.48 31.29
N ILE A 5 11.45 52.91 32.32
CA ILE A 5 11.37 51.46 32.56
C ILE A 5 9.88 51.12 32.56
N GLY A 6 9.34 50.71 31.41
CA GLY A 6 7.91 50.31 31.35
C GLY A 6 7.36 49.98 29.96
N LEU A 7 7.90 50.56 28.88
CA LEU A 7 7.37 50.33 27.53
C LEU A 7 7.87 49.02 26.88
N GLY A 8 9.07 48.55 27.23
CA GLY A 8 9.62 47.29 26.68
C GLY A 8 8.84 46.04 27.12
N GLY A 9 8.46 45.96 28.41
CA GLY A 9 7.68 44.84 28.94
C GLY A 9 6.24 44.79 28.40
N PHE A 10 5.67 45.94 28.00
CA PHE A 10 4.35 45.99 27.37
C PHE A 10 4.38 45.45 25.93
N MET A 11 5.40 45.78 25.14
CA MET A 11 5.53 45.24 23.78
C MET A 11 5.84 43.74 23.79
N ASP A 12 6.69 43.25 24.71
CA ASP A 12 6.94 41.81 24.85
C ASP A 12 5.69 41.05 25.31
N GLY A 13 4.92 41.61 26.27
CA GLY A 13 3.64 41.04 26.70
C GLY A 13 2.57 41.03 25.59
N PHE A 14 2.52 42.08 24.77
CA PHE A 14 1.61 42.17 23.62
C PHE A 14 1.97 41.16 22.51
N THR A 15 3.26 41.02 22.20
CA THR A 15 3.74 40.05 21.21
C THR A 15 3.56 38.61 21.69
N GLY A 16 3.75 38.36 23.00
CA GLY A 16 3.43 37.09 23.65
C GLY A 16 1.93 36.78 23.62
N GLY A 17 1.09 37.79 23.85
CA GLY A 17 -0.37 37.67 23.78
C GLY A 17 -0.89 37.35 22.36
N MET A 18 -0.33 37.97 21.32
CA MET A 18 -0.65 37.62 19.93
C MET A 18 -0.26 36.18 19.59
N ARG A 19 0.96 35.75 19.94
CA ARG A 19 1.40 34.35 19.70
C ARG A 19 0.55 33.33 20.46
N ALA A 20 0.11 33.66 21.68
CA ALA A 20 -0.79 32.80 22.45
C ALA A 20 -2.17 32.69 21.79
N ARG A 21 -2.66 33.77 21.19
CA ARG A 21 -3.93 33.79 20.45
C ARG A 21 -3.84 32.99 19.14
N ASP A 22 -2.77 33.18 18.37
CA ASP A 22 -2.52 32.40 17.14
C ASP A 22 -2.41 30.90 17.46
N ALA A 23 -1.70 30.54 18.53
CA ALA A 23 -1.60 29.16 18.98
C ALA A 23 -2.96 28.57 19.45
N MET A 24 -3.86 29.38 19.99
CA MET A 24 -5.22 28.94 20.33
C MET A 24 -6.08 28.75 19.07
N ASP A 25 -5.98 29.64 18.10
CA ASP A 25 -6.74 29.53 16.85
C ASP A 25 -6.25 28.36 15.98
N ASP A 26 -4.94 28.08 15.97
CA ASP A 26 -4.36 26.89 15.35
C ASP A 26 -4.82 25.61 16.02
N ARG A 27 -4.92 25.58 17.36
CA ARG A 27 -5.47 24.43 18.11
C ARG A 27 -6.96 24.21 17.82
N LYS A 28 -7.74 25.27 17.66
CA LYS A 28 -9.16 25.16 17.28
C LYS A 28 -9.29 24.63 15.86
N ARG A 29 -8.49 25.14 14.92
CA ARG A 29 -8.48 24.64 13.53
C ARG A 29 -8.07 23.18 13.46
N SER A 30 -7.00 22.79 14.15
CA SER A 30 -6.56 21.39 14.16
C SER A 30 -7.60 20.46 14.80
N LYS A 31 -8.27 20.89 15.88
CA LYS A 31 -9.36 20.13 16.49
C LYS A 31 -10.53 19.93 15.54
N VAL A 32 -10.97 20.98 14.82
CA VAL A 32 -12.05 20.87 13.84
C VAL A 32 -11.66 19.98 12.66
N ILE A 33 -10.40 20.02 12.21
CA ILE A 33 -9.91 19.12 11.16
C ILE A 33 -9.91 17.67 11.65
N GLN A 34 -9.44 17.41 12.87
CA GLN A 34 -9.47 16.07 13.47
C GLN A 34 -10.90 15.56 13.64
N GLU A 35 -11.82 16.38 14.17
CA GLU A 35 -13.23 16.01 14.31
C GLU A 35 -13.87 15.68 12.96
N ARG A 36 -13.54 16.43 11.90
CA ARG A 36 -14.01 16.11 10.53
C ARG A 36 -13.43 14.79 10.02
N GLN A 37 -12.13 14.55 10.24
CA GLN A 37 -11.48 13.31 9.85
C GLN A 37 -12.07 12.11 10.59
N ASP A 38 -12.35 12.24 11.89
CA ASP A 38 -12.98 11.19 12.69
C ASP A 38 -14.41 10.89 12.22
N VAL A 39 -15.20 11.92 11.88
CA VAL A 39 -16.55 11.74 11.32
C VAL A 39 -16.51 11.06 9.95
N GLU A 40 -15.58 11.45 9.07
CA GLU A 40 -15.40 10.80 7.77
C GLU A 40 -14.92 9.35 7.92
N TYR A 41 -13.98 9.11 8.83
CA TYR A 41 -13.49 7.77 9.14
C TYR A 41 -14.60 6.88 9.69
N ASN A 42 -15.38 7.37 10.67
CA ASN A 42 -16.50 6.63 11.25
C ASN A 42 -17.58 6.34 10.19
N ARG A 43 -17.90 7.30 9.31
CA ARG A 43 -18.83 7.06 8.20
C ARG A 43 -18.32 5.96 7.26
N SER A 44 -17.03 5.96 6.94
CA SER A 44 -16.40 4.90 6.12
C SER A 44 -16.43 3.53 6.84
N LEU A 45 -16.19 3.51 8.15
CA LEU A 45 -16.28 2.30 8.97
C LEU A 45 -17.71 1.75 9.02
N ASP A 46 -18.70 2.60 9.26
CA ASP A 46 -20.11 2.23 9.28
C ASP A 46 -20.56 1.71 7.91
N GLN A 47 -20.08 2.32 6.81
CA GLN A 47 -20.31 1.82 5.46
C GLN A 47 -19.74 0.41 5.27
N ARG A 48 -18.49 0.17 5.67
CA ARG A 48 -17.87 -1.16 5.59
C ARG A 48 -18.61 -2.19 6.43
N ASN A 49 -18.99 -1.83 7.65
CA ASN A 49 -19.75 -2.71 8.54
C ASN A 49 -21.14 -3.03 7.98
N ALA A 50 -21.83 -2.03 7.43
CA ALA A 50 -23.13 -2.22 6.79
C ALA A 50 -23.00 -3.15 5.57
N VAL A 51 -21.97 -2.95 4.76
CA VAL A 51 -21.64 -3.79 3.60
C VAL A 51 -21.30 -5.24 4.01
N ASP A 52 -20.49 -5.43 5.05
CA ASP A 52 -20.15 -6.75 5.57
C ASP A 52 -21.37 -7.48 6.11
N GLN A 53 -22.26 -6.75 6.82
CA GLN A 53 -23.52 -7.31 7.28
C GLN A 53 -24.42 -7.69 6.11
N ILE A 54 -24.48 -6.83 5.09
CA ILE A 54 -25.19 -7.06 3.84
C ILE A 54 -24.70 -8.33 3.14
N ASN A 55 -23.39 -8.57 3.12
CA ASN A 55 -22.76 -9.76 2.53
C ASN A 55 -23.04 -11.02 3.37
N LYS A 56 -22.98 -10.92 4.69
CA LYS A 56 -23.37 -12.01 5.59
C LYS A 56 -24.83 -12.42 5.40
N ASP A 57 -25.74 -11.44 5.33
CA ASP A 57 -27.17 -11.67 5.12
C ASP A 57 -27.44 -12.24 3.73
N ALA A 58 -26.77 -11.72 2.69
CA ALA A 58 -26.85 -12.23 1.32
C ALA A 58 -26.41 -13.69 1.23
N ARG A 59 -25.27 -14.01 1.85
CA ARG A 59 -24.74 -15.36 1.93
C ARG A 59 -25.68 -16.28 2.70
N SER A 60 -26.15 -15.87 3.87
CA SER A 60 -27.10 -16.65 4.66
C SER A 60 -28.40 -16.93 3.89
N THR A 61 -28.93 -15.93 3.19
CA THR A 61 -30.15 -16.07 2.37
C THR A 61 -29.90 -17.01 1.19
N PHE A 62 -28.77 -16.86 0.49
CA PHE A 62 -28.40 -17.71 -0.61
C PHE A 62 -28.19 -19.17 -0.15
N ASP A 63 -27.40 -19.37 0.91
CA ASP A 63 -27.13 -20.69 1.49
C ASP A 63 -28.43 -21.37 1.96
N ALA A 64 -29.35 -20.62 2.56
CA ALA A 64 -30.69 -21.12 2.93
C ALA A 64 -31.50 -21.52 1.68
N GLN A 65 -31.48 -20.72 0.61
CA GLN A 65 -32.21 -21.03 -0.62
C GLN A 65 -31.60 -22.22 -1.39
N VAL A 66 -30.28 -22.37 -1.37
CA VAL A 66 -29.56 -23.52 -1.95
C VAL A 66 -29.87 -24.78 -1.14
N THR A 67 -29.80 -24.70 0.19
CA THR A 67 -30.15 -25.81 1.09
C THR A 67 -31.62 -26.23 0.92
N ALA A 68 -32.53 -25.26 0.73
CA ALA A 68 -33.93 -25.50 0.46
C ALA A 68 -34.21 -26.03 -0.97
N GLY A 69 -33.20 -26.16 -1.83
CA GLY A 69 -33.35 -26.59 -3.23
C GLY A 69 -34.10 -25.59 -4.12
N THR A 70 -34.31 -24.37 -3.62
CA THR A 70 -35.04 -23.29 -4.30
C THR A 70 -34.14 -22.43 -5.18
N GLN A 71 -32.83 -22.39 -4.90
CA GLN A 71 -31.87 -21.80 -5.83
C GLN A 71 -31.43 -22.83 -6.87
N LYS A 72 -31.88 -22.61 -8.09
CA LYS A 72 -31.43 -23.30 -9.31
C LYS A 72 -30.71 -22.27 -10.18
N PRO A 73 -29.81 -22.70 -11.09
CA PRO A 73 -29.20 -21.80 -12.06
C PRO A 73 -30.21 -20.91 -12.82
N ASP A 74 -31.45 -21.38 -12.97
CA ASP A 74 -32.55 -20.68 -13.63
C ASP A 74 -33.15 -19.52 -12.81
N ASN A 75 -32.95 -19.50 -11.48
CA ASN A 75 -33.42 -18.44 -10.58
C ASN A 75 -32.36 -17.37 -10.31
N PHE A 76 -31.19 -17.49 -10.94
CA PHE A 76 -30.09 -16.56 -10.78
C PHE A 76 -30.47 -15.13 -11.20
N ASP A 77 -31.11 -14.99 -12.36
CA ASP A 77 -31.51 -13.66 -12.88
C ASP A 77 -32.47 -12.94 -11.93
N GLN A 78 -33.34 -13.69 -11.25
CA GLN A 78 -34.23 -13.12 -10.25
C GLN A 78 -33.45 -12.62 -9.02
N PHE A 79 -32.52 -13.42 -8.49
CA PHE A 79 -31.67 -13.00 -7.37
C PHE A 79 -30.80 -11.79 -7.74
N TRP A 80 -30.21 -11.80 -8.93
CA TRP A 80 -29.36 -10.72 -9.43
C TRP A 80 -30.12 -9.39 -9.52
N ASN A 81 -31.25 -9.39 -10.22
CA ASN A 81 -32.02 -8.18 -10.50
C ASN A 81 -32.85 -7.71 -9.31
N SER A 82 -33.31 -8.62 -8.45
CA SER A 82 -34.20 -8.26 -7.32
C SER A 82 -33.44 -8.02 -6.02
N TYR A 83 -32.21 -8.51 -5.89
CA TYR A 83 -31.46 -8.45 -4.64
C TYR A 83 -30.05 -7.90 -4.81
N ALA A 84 -29.18 -8.54 -5.61
CA ALA A 84 -27.77 -8.16 -5.66
C ALA A 84 -27.55 -6.72 -6.19
N VAL A 85 -28.07 -6.41 -7.38
CA VAL A 85 -27.90 -5.08 -7.99
C VAL A 85 -28.62 -3.98 -7.21
N PRO A 86 -29.90 -4.14 -6.79
CA PRO A 86 -30.58 -3.13 -5.99
C PRO A 86 -29.87 -2.82 -4.67
N LYS A 87 -29.30 -3.85 -4.01
CA LYS A 87 -28.59 -3.69 -2.75
C LYS A 87 -27.30 -2.89 -2.91
N LEU A 88 -26.51 -3.22 -3.93
CA LEU A 88 -25.31 -2.43 -4.29
C LEU A 88 -25.66 -0.99 -4.63
N LYS A 89 -26.69 -0.78 -5.46
CA LYS A 89 -27.18 0.55 -5.82
C LYS A 89 -27.61 1.35 -4.58
N ASN A 90 -28.34 0.72 -3.67
CA ASN A 90 -28.81 1.36 -2.44
C ASN A 90 -27.66 1.84 -1.56
N THR A 91 -26.54 1.10 -1.50
CA THR A 91 -25.33 1.55 -0.78
C THR A 91 -24.86 2.92 -1.28
N TYR A 92 -24.87 3.17 -2.59
CA TYR A 92 -24.48 4.47 -3.14
C TYR A 92 -25.56 5.54 -2.97
N LEU A 93 -26.84 5.17 -3.10
CA LEU A 93 -27.95 6.11 -2.89
C LEU A 93 -27.98 6.66 -1.47
N VAL A 94 -27.77 5.81 -0.46
CA VAL A 94 -27.71 6.23 0.96
C VAL A 94 -26.56 7.21 1.22
N ASN A 95 -25.50 7.12 0.42
CA ASN A 95 -24.34 8.02 0.50
C ASN A 95 -24.49 9.31 -0.33
N GLY A 96 -25.62 9.49 -1.02
CA GLY A 96 -25.86 10.62 -1.93
C GLY A 96 -25.08 10.55 -3.25
N ASP A 97 -24.44 9.41 -3.53
CA ASP A 97 -23.64 9.19 -4.73
C ASP A 97 -24.53 8.66 -5.87
N MET A 98 -25.30 9.58 -6.45
CA MET A 98 -26.27 9.27 -7.51
C MET A 98 -25.59 8.76 -8.79
N ASP A 99 -24.37 9.23 -9.08
CA ASP A 99 -23.62 8.84 -10.27
C ASP A 99 -23.15 7.39 -10.18
N ASN A 100 -22.55 6.98 -9.05
CA ASN A 100 -22.16 5.57 -8.89
C ASN A 100 -23.38 4.66 -8.71
N ALA A 101 -24.47 5.13 -8.09
CA ALA A 101 -25.73 4.37 -8.05
C ALA A 101 -26.26 4.06 -9.46
N LYS A 102 -26.21 5.03 -10.38
CA LYS A 102 -26.57 4.82 -11.79
C LYS A 102 -25.60 3.85 -12.46
N ARG A 103 -24.29 4.02 -12.27
CA ARG A 103 -23.29 3.16 -12.90
C ARG A 103 -23.35 1.71 -12.42
N VAL A 104 -23.68 1.47 -11.15
CA VAL A 104 -23.94 0.12 -10.62
C VAL A 104 -25.13 -0.51 -11.33
N GLN A 105 -26.20 0.24 -11.55
CA GLN A 105 -27.36 -0.24 -12.30
C GLN A 105 -26.96 -0.61 -13.73
N ASP A 106 -26.31 0.32 -14.44
CA ASP A 106 -25.88 0.12 -15.83
C ASP A 106 -24.91 -1.07 -15.96
N TRP A 107 -24.00 -1.24 -15.00
CA TRP A 107 -23.11 -2.40 -14.90
C TRP A 107 -23.91 -3.68 -14.63
N GLY A 108 -24.79 -3.68 -13.63
CA GLY A 108 -25.62 -4.82 -13.28
C GLY A 108 -26.54 -5.28 -14.41
N ASP A 109 -26.98 -4.35 -15.26
CA ASP A 109 -27.83 -4.66 -16.40
C ASP A 109 -27.04 -5.22 -17.61
N SER A 110 -25.71 -5.06 -17.63
CA SER A 110 -24.85 -5.55 -18.70
C SER A 110 -24.82 -7.08 -18.80
N GLU A 111 -24.70 -7.60 -20.02
CA GLU A 111 -24.61 -9.05 -20.26
C GLU A 111 -23.37 -9.65 -19.60
N ASP A 112 -22.24 -8.96 -19.65
CA ASP A 112 -21.00 -9.39 -19.02
C ASP A 112 -21.15 -9.56 -17.51
N ALA A 113 -21.79 -8.59 -16.82
CA ALA A 113 -21.99 -8.70 -15.38
C ALA A 113 -22.94 -9.84 -15.02
N LYS A 114 -24.03 -10.02 -15.78
CA LYS A 114 -24.97 -11.14 -15.59
C LYS A 114 -24.28 -12.49 -15.82
N ASN A 115 -23.51 -12.62 -16.89
CA ASN A 115 -22.78 -13.85 -17.20
C ASN A 115 -21.72 -14.17 -16.13
N GLY A 116 -20.92 -13.19 -15.72
CA GLY A 116 -19.91 -13.37 -14.68
C GLY A 116 -20.53 -13.72 -13.32
N ALA A 117 -21.64 -13.07 -12.97
CA ALA A 117 -22.32 -13.35 -11.74
C ALA A 117 -23.05 -14.71 -11.74
N LYS A 118 -23.55 -15.16 -12.90
CA LYS A 118 -24.11 -16.51 -13.07
C LYS A 118 -23.05 -17.58 -12.87
N LEU A 119 -21.87 -17.39 -13.47
CA LEU A 119 -20.72 -18.27 -13.26
C LEU A 119 -20.30 -18.30 -11.79
N PHE A 120 -20.25 -17.14 -11.14
CA PHE A 120 -19.97 -17.07 -9.70
C PHE A 120 -21.00 -17.84 -8.85
N SER A 121 -22.29 -17.65 -9.11
CA SER A 121 -23.34 -18.40 -8.40
C SER A 121 -23.24 -19.90 -8.66
N GLY A 122 -22.95 -20.31 -9.89
CA GLY A 122 -22.69 -21.70 -10.24
C GLY A 122 -21.49 -22.26 -9.48
N ALA A 123 -20.42 -21.48 -9.38
CA ALA A 123 -19.22 -21.84 -8.64
C ALA A 123 -19.49 -22.08 -7.16
N LEU A 124 -20.27 -21.21 -6.51
CA LEU A 124 -20.66 -21.37 -5.12
C LEU A 124 -21.44 -22.67 -4.90
N VAL A 125 -22.45 -22.94 -5.74
CA VAL A 125 -23.25 -24.17 -5.63
C VAL A 125 -22.36 -25.40 -5.82
N LYS A 126 -21.53 -25.41 -6.87
CA LYS A 126 -20.60 -26.52 -7.14
C LYS A 126 -19.63 -26.75 -5.99
N ALA A 127 -19.08 -25.68 -5.40
CA ALA A 127 -18.19 -25.78 -4.24
C ALA A 127 -18.92 -26.36 -3.02
N GLN A 128 -20.15 -25.95 -2.78
CA GLN A 128 -20.99 -26.46 -1.68
C GLN A 128 -21.40 -27.93 -1.88
N THR A 129 -21.63 -28.35 -3.13
CA THR A 129 -21.98 -29.74 -3.46
C THR A 129 -20.77 -30.65 -3.65
N GLY A 130 -19.54 -30.16 -3.43
CA GLY A 130 -18.30 -30.94 -3.52
C GLY A 130 -17.67 -31.03 -4.91
N ASP A 131 -18.26 -30.41 -5.94
CA ASP A 131 -17.65 -30.26 -7.28
C ASP A 131 -16.65 -29.10 -7.29
N SER A 132 -15.51 -29.32 -6.63
CA SER A 132 -14.51 -28.26 -6.43
C SER A 132 -13.78 -27.89 -7.73
N ALA A 133 -13.62 -28.84 -8.65
CA ALA A 133 -13.01 -28.60 -9.94
C ALA A 133 -13.93 -27.78 -10.85
N GLY A 134 -15.22 -28.11 -10.90
CA GLY A 134 -16.22 -27.33 -11.64
C GLY A 134 -16.43 -25.94 -11.03
N ALA A 135 -16.37 -25.82 -9.70
CA ALA A 135 -16.43 -24.53 -9.03
C ALA A 135 -15.27 -23.62 -9.41
N LEU A 136 -14.06 -24.16 -9.44
CA LEU A 136 -12.88 -23.40 -9.82
C LEU A 136 -12.92 -23.02 -11.31
N ALA A 137 -13.37 -23.93 -12.18
CA ALA A 137 -13.52 -23.65 -13.61
C ALA A 137 -14.47 -22.47 -13.87
N ASP A 138 -15.61 -22.43 -13.17
CA ASP A 138 -16.58 -21.33 -13.28
C ASP A 138 -15.95 -19.99 -12.83
N VAL A 139 -15.18 -19.99 -11.74
CA VAL A 139 -14.48 -18.79 -11.24
C VAL A 139 -13.43 -18.28 -12.21
N ILE A 140 -12.65 -19.20 -12.80
CA ILE A 140 -11.67 -18.85 -13.83
C ILE A 140 -12.36 -18.24 -15.04
N GLN A 141 -13.52 -18.79 -15.44
CA GLN A 141 -14.29 -18.24 -16.55
C GLN A 141 -14.87 -16.86 -16.19
N ALA A 142 -15.37 -16.68 -14.96
CA ALA A 142 -15.86 -15.38 -14.49
C ALA A 142 -14.73 -14.33 -14.47
N GLY A 143 -13.52 -14.72 -14.06
CA GLY A 143 -12.32 -13.86 -14.08
C GLY A 143 -11.88 -13.43 -15.47
N LYS A 144 -12.25 -14.17 -16.54
CA LYS A 144 -11.97 -13.78 -17.93
C LYS A 144 -12.97 -12.74 -18.46
N ILE A 145 -14.12 -12.56 -17.81
CA ILE A 145 -15.13 -11.59 -18.21
C ILE A 145 -14.76 -10.23 -17.62
N LYS A 146 -14.09 -9.41 -18.44
CA LYS A 146 -13.63 -8.07 -18.04
C LYS A 146 -14.76 -7.16 -17.55
N GLY A 147 -15.97 -7.32 -18.08
CA GLY A 147 -17.14 -6.57 -17.62
C GLY A 147 -17.63 -6.97 -16.23
N TYR A 148 -17.19 -8.12 -15.69
CA TYR A 148 -17.49 -8.54 -14.32
C TYR A 148 -16.31 -8.26 -13.39
N ILE A 149 -15.18 -8.94 -13.57
CA ILE A 149 -13.97 -8.75 -12.77
C ILE A 149 -12.91 -8.02 -13.62
N ASN A 150 -12.43 -6.88 -13.11
CA ASN A 150 -11.41 -6.07 -13.76
C ASN A 150 -10.31 -5.70 -12.76
N ASN A 151 -9.75 -6.72 -12.12
CA ASN A 151 -8.69 -6.58 -11.12
C ASN A 151 -7.28 -6.65 -11.74
N GLY A 152 -7.17 -6.83 -13.07
CA GLY A 152 -5.90 -6.95 -13.79
C GLY A 152 -5.16 -8.27 -13.56
N TYR A 153 -5.78 -9.23 -12.86
CA TYR A 153 -5.23 -10.58 -12.71
C TYR A 153 -5.71 -11.46 -13.86
N GLU A 154 -4.79 -12.20 -14.46
CA GLU A 154 -5.09 -13.17 -15.50
C GLU A 154 -4.77 -14.58 -14.99
N VAL A 155 -5.74 -15.49 -15.04
CA VAL A 155 -5.51 -16.88 -14.66
C VAL A 155 -4.82 -17.61 -15.81
N LEU A 156 -3.56 -17.98 -15.61
CA LEU A 156 -2.72 -18.69 -16.58
C LEU A 156 -3.01 -20.20 -16.59
N GLY A 157 -3.35 -20.77 -15.44
CA GLY A 157 -3.62 -22.20 -15.34
C GLY A 157 -4.03 -22.65 -13.94
N GLN A 158 -4.48 -23.89 -13.86
CA GLN A 158 -4.79 -24.58 -12.60
C GLN A 158 -4.23 -26.00 -12.64
N GLU A 159 -3.66 -26.46 -11.53
CA GLU A 159 -3.17 -27.83 -11.36
C GLU A 159 -3.76 -28.43 -10.08
N PRO A 160 -4.37 -29.63 -10.12
CA PRO A 160 -4.85 -30.28 -8.92
C PRO A 160 -3.68 -30.74 -8.05
N ILE A 161 -3.74 -30.41 -6.75
CA ILE A 161 -2.81 -30.93 -5.76
C ILE A 161 -3.41 -32.22 -5.22
N LEU A 162 -2.75 -33.35 -5.48
CA LEU A 162 -3.23 -34.68 -5.08
C LEU A 162 -2.53 -35.14 -3.80
N THR A 163 -3.26 -35.85 -2.93
CA THR A 163 -2.67 -36.63 -1.83
C THR A 163 -2.03 -37.91 -2.38
N PRO A 164 -1.20 -38.61 -1.59
CA PRO A 164 -0.64 -39.92 -1.99
C PRO A 164 -1.70 -40.95 -2.41
N ASP A 165 -2.92 -40.84 -1.86
CA ASP A 165 -4.06 -41.70 -2.16
C ASP A 165 -4.80 -41.29 -3.45
N GLY A 166 -4.29 -40.30 -4.19
CA GLY A 166 -4.89 -39.80 -5.44
C GLY A 166 -6.11 -38.88 -5.23
N LYS A 167 -6.45 -38.49 -4.00
CA LYS A 167 -7.56 -37.56 -3.72
C LYS A 167 -7.09 -36.11 -3.85
N SER A 168 -7.91 -35.23 -4.40
CA SER A 168 -7.58 -33.80 -4.48
C SER A 168 -7.58 -33.16 -3.08
N ARG A 169 -6.42 -32.63 -2.68
CA ARG A 169 -6.21 -31.80 -1.49
C ARG A 169 -6.52 -30.33 -1.74
N GLY A 170 -6.42 -29.91 -3.00
CA GLY A 170 -6.57 -28.52 -3.41
C GLY A 170 -6.15 -28.30 -4.85
N PHE A 171 -5.88 -27.04 -5.18
CA PHE A 171 -5.48 -26.59 -6.50
C PHE A 171 -4.35 -25.57 -6.40
N ARG A 172 -3.37 -25.67 -7.28
CA ARG A 172 -2.38 -24.65 -7.52
C ARG A 172 -2.86 -23.79 -8.69
N ILE A 173 -3.11 -22.51 -8.44
CA ILE A 173 -3.50 -21.56 -9.48
C ILE A 173 -2.30 -20.72 -9.87
N SER A 174 -2.02 -20.66 -11.17
CA SER A 174 -1.04 -19.74 -11.75
C SER A 174 -1.76 -18.46 -12.17
N LEU A 175 -1.36 -17.33 -11.59
CA LEU A 175 -1.93 -16.02 -11.80
C LEU A 175 -0.85 -15.09 -12.38
N LYS A 176 -1.20 -14.33 -13.41
CA LYS A 176 -0.41 -13.18 -13.85
C LYS A 176 -0.97 -11.94 -13.18
N MET A 177 -0.13 -11.28 -12.40
CA MET A 177 -0.48 -10.04 -11.72
C MET A 177 -0.52 -8.85 -12.69
N PRO A 178 -1.12 -7.71 -12.30
CA PRO A 178 -1.14 -6.50 -13.12
C PRO A 178 0.26 -5.99 -13.52
N ASP A 179 1.29 -6.28 -12.73
CA ASP A 179 2.69 -5.93 -13.03
C ASP A 179 3.37 -6.90 -14.02
N GLY A 180 2.61 -7.87 -14.55
CA GLY A 180 3.07 -8.89 -15.48
C GLY A 180 3.79 -10.06 -14.83
N LYS A 181 3.99 -10.07 -13.50
CA LYS A 181 4.65 -11.18 -12.81
C LYS A 181 3.70 -12.36 -12.62
N GLU A 182 4.24 -13.55 -12.79
CA GLU A 182 3.51 -14.79 -12.53
C GLU A 182 3.68 -15.20 -11.06
N VAL A 183 2.58 -15.53 -10.41
CA VAL A 183 2.53 -16.01 -9.03
C VAL A 183 1.71 -17.29 -9.00
N GLN A 184 2.18 -18.27 -8.25
CA GLN A 184 1.44 -19.49 -7.98
C GLN A 184 0.86 -19.44 -6.57
N GLN A 185 -0.42 -19.80 -6.43
CA GLN A 185 -1.09 -19.88 -5.15
C GLN A 185 -1.75 -21.24 -4.98
N ASP A 186 -1.39 -21.91 -3.88
CA ASP A 186 -2.01 -23.17 -3.49
C ASP A 186 -3.25 -22.88 -2.65
N ILE A 187 -4.39 -23.42 -3.05
CA ILE A 187 -5.69 -23.24 -2.42
C ILE A 187 -6.21 -24.60 -2.01
N GLN A 188 -6.56 -24.75 -0.73
CA GLN A 188 -7.16 -26.00 -0.26
C GLN A 188 -8.62 -26.08 -0.71
N THR A 189 -9.09 -27.30 -0.95
CA THR A 189 -10.49 -27.54 -1.32
C THR A 189 -11.48 -26.98 -0.29
N ALA A 190 -11.12 -27.00 1.00
CA ALA A 190 -11.95 -26.43 2.06
C ALA A 190 -12.04 -24.89 2.02
N ASP A 191 -11.04 -24.22 1.45
CA ASP A 191 -10.99 -22.75 1.36
C ASP A 191 -11.70 -22.21 0.12
N LEU A 192 -12.00 -23.09 -0.86
CA LEU A 192 -12.59 -22.72 -2.15
C LEU A 192 -13.89 -21.92 -1.99
N PRO A 193 -14.89 -22.35 -1.18
CA PRO A 193 -16.11 -21.55 -0.99
C PRO A 193 -15.85 -20.14 -0.46
N LYS A 194 -14.89 -20.01 0.47
CA LYS A 194 -14.50 -18.70 1.04
C LYS A 194 -13.80 -17.84 0.00
N LEU A 195 -12.88 -18.41 -0.76
CA LEU A 195 -12.15 -17.72 -1.82
C LEU A 195 -13.11 -17.23 -2.91
N ILE A 196 -14.00 -18.10 -3.38
CA ILE A 196 -15.06 -17.76 -4.34
C ILE A 196 -15.85 -16.57 -3.79
N ALA A 197 -16.43 -16.70 -2.59
CA ALA A 197 -17.24 -15.65 -1.98
C ALA A 197 -16.49 -14.32 -1.78
N THR A 198 -15.18 -14.35 -1.61
CA THR A 198 -14.37 -13.14 -1.39
C THR A 198 -14.11 -12.38 -2.70
N PHE A 199 -13.77 -13.09 -3.77
CA PHE A 199 -13.33 -12.45 -5.03
C PHE A 199 -14.40 -12.39 -6.10
N GLY A 200 -15.34 -13.32 -6.08
CA GLY A 200 -16.37 -13.43 -7.11
C GLY A 200 -17.69 -12.77 -6.74
N ASN A 201 -17.86 -12.27 -5.51
CA ASN A 201 -19.13 -11.64 -5.14
C ASN A 201 -19.37 -10.36 -5.97
N PRO A 202 -20.65 -9.98 -6.17
CA PRO A 202 -21.00 -8.87 -7.05
C PRO A 202 -20.38 -7.54 -6.59
N GLU A 203 -20.20 -7.40 -5.28
CA GLU A 203 -19.58 -6.21 -4.70
C GLU A 203 -18.08 -6.13 -5.00
N ALA A 204 -17.30 -7.19 -4.78
CA ALA A 204 -15.88 -7.21 -5.12
C ALA A 204 -15.67 -7.03 -6.63
N ALA A 205 -16.54 -7.63 -7.44
CA ALA A 205 -16.55 -7.42 -8.89
C ALA A 205 -16.76 -5.94 -9.23
N TRP A 206 -17.78 -5.29 -8.66
CA TRP A 206 -18.02 -3.86 -8.85
C TRP A 206 -16.87 -2.97 -8.32
N ASN A 207 -16.35 -3.26 -7.12
CA ASN A 207 -15.21 -2.55 -6.55
C ASN A 207 -13.97 -2.69 -7.44
N SER A 208 -13.78 -3.83 -8.12
CA SER A 208 -12.71 -4.00 -9.11
C SER A 208 -12.91 -3.10 -10.33
N GLN A 209 -14.16 -2.88 -10.77
CA GLN A 209 -14.47 -1.93 -11.87
C GLN A 209 -14.14 -0.50 -11.47
N ILE A 210 -14.47 -0.09 -10.24
CA ILE A 210 -14.11 1.23 -9.71
C ILE A 210 -12.59 1.39 -9.68
N ALA A 211 -11.88 0.41 -9.11
CA ALA A 211 -10.42 0.46 -8.98
C ALA A 211 -9.73 0.53 -10.35
N SER A 212 -10.19 -0.25 -11.33
CA SER A 212 -9.66 -0.24 -12.69
C SER A 212 -9.87 1.11 -13.39
N ARG A 213 -11.05 1.72 -13.24
CA ARG A 213 -11.33 3.05 -13.79
C ARG A 213 -10.47 4.12 -13.15
N ALA A 214 -10.33 4.10 -11.83
CA ALA A 214 -9.47 5.02 -11.10
C ALA A 214 -8.00 4.90 -11.54
N ALA A 215 -7.53 3.67 -11.78
CA ALA A 215 -6.19 3.43 -12.33
C ALA A 215 -6.04 3.98 -13.76
N ALA A 216 -7.00 3.69 -14.65
CA ALA A 216 -6.99 4.18 -16.03
C ALA A 216 -7.07 5.72 -16.12
N GLU A 217 -7.89 6.36 -15.27
CA GLU A 217 -7.97 7.82 -15.17
C GLU A 217 -6.65 8.43 -14.69
N LYS A 218 -5.99 7.77 -13.72
CA LYS A 218 -4.67 8.19 -13.23
C LYS A 218 -3.61 8.08 -14.33
N GLU A 219 -3.54 6.96 -15.03
CA GLU A 219 -2.62 6.77 -16.16
C GLU A 219 -2.86 7.79 -17.27
N ALA A 220 -4.12 8.04 -17.64
CA ALA A 220 -4.46 9.06 -18.63
C ALA A 220 -4.07 10.48 -18.19
N GLY A 221 -4.19 10.78 -16.89
CA GLY A 221 -3.74 12.04 -16.30
C GLY A 221 -2.22 12.19 -16.36
N GLU A 222 -1.47 11.15 -15.99
CA GLU A 222 0.00 11.13 -16.06
C GLU A 222 0.50 11.27 -17.51
N LEU A 223 -0.17 10.62 -18.48
CA LEU A 223 0.17 10.75 -19.89
C LEU A 223 -0.02 12.17 -20.41
N LYS A 224 -1.15 12.80 -20.09
CA LYS A 224 -1.42 14.21 -20.44
C LYS A 224 -0.39 15.15 -19.81
N GLN A 225 -0.05 14.96 -18.54
CA GLN A 225 0.98 15.75 -17.88
C GLN A 225 2.36 15.59 -18.55
N TYR A 226 2.70 14.37 -18.97
CA TYR A 226 3.94 14.10 -19.67
C TYR A 226 3.97 14.77 -21.07
N GLU A 227 2.87 14.71 -21.81
CA GLU A 227 2.73 15.38 -23.11
C GLU A 227 2.80 16.91 -22.98
N GLU A 228 2.09 17.48 -22.00
CA GLU A 228 2.13 18.90 -21.70
C GLU A 228 3.54 19.33 -21.29
N LYS A 229 4.21 18.55 -20.42
CA LYS A 229 5.60 18.81 -20.04
C LYS A 229 6.52 18.78 -21.26
N LYS A 230 6.41 17.79 -22.15
CA LYS A 230 7.18 17.75 -23.41
C LYS A 230 6.90 18.94 -24.30
N LYS A 231 5.64 19.38 -24.38
CA LYS A 231 5.24 20.55 -25.17
C LYS A 231 5.82 21.85 -24.58
N ILE A 232 5.80 21.99 -23.26
CA ILE A 232 6.42 23.10 -22.52
C ILE A 232 7.94 23.07 -22.72
N ASP A 233 8.60 21.93 -22.54
CA ASP A 233 10.05 21.77 -22.74
C ASP A 233 10.48 22.10 -24.17
N LYS A 234 9.61 21.84 -25.16
CA LYS A 234 9.80 22.24 -26.56
C LYS A 234 9.56 23.74 -26.78
N GLN A 235 8.56 24.34 -26.14
CA GLN A 235 8.25 25.77 -26.24
C GLN A 235 9.28 26.68 -25.55
N TYR A 236 9.85 26.24 -24.43
CA TYR A 236 10.84 27.00 -23.65
C TYR A 236 12.29 26.62 -23.96
N GLY A 237 12.53 25.84 -25.02
CA GLY A 237 13.85 25.65 -25.57
C GLY A 237 14.81 24.77 -24.75
N VAL A 238 14.29 23.80 -24.00
CA VAL A 238 15.13 22.81 -23.29
C VAL A 238 15.28 21.52 -24.12
N GLY A 239 14.44 21.32 -25.15
CA GLY A 239 14.52 20.21 -26.12
C GLY A 239 15.47 20.45 -27.29
N ASP A 240 15.00 21.10 -28.37
CA ASP A 240 15.74 21.24 -29.64
C ASP A 240 16.90 22.26 -29.58
N THR A 241 16.78 23.32 -28.78
CA THR A 241 17.84 24.34 -28.62
C THR A 241 19.02 23.87 -27.77
N LYS A 242 18.85 22.82 -26.96
CA LYS A 242 20.00 22.18 -26.28
C LYS A 242 20.91 21.48 -27.31
N GLN A 243 20.33 20.77 -28.27
CA GLN A 243 21.08 20.17 -29.37
C GLN A 243 21.81 21.23 -30.20
N ARG A 244 21.18 22.39 -30.42
CA ARG A 244 21.83 23.53 -31.09
C ARG A 244 22.99 24.09 -30.28
N GLY A 245 22.85 24.23 -28.96
CA GLY A 245 23.94 24.63 -28.06
C GLY A 245 25.10 23.63 -28.04
N ASP A 246 24.79 22.33 -28.05
CA ASP A 246 25.78 21.25 -28.11
C ASP A 246 26.51 21.23 -29.47
N ALA A 247 25.79 21.44 -30.58
CA ALA A 247 26.35 21.57 -31.92
C ALA A 247 27.28 22.80 -32.04
N ILE A 248 26.86 23.95 -31.51
CA ILE A 248 27.71 25.15 -31.46
C ILE A 248 28.97 24.88 -30.63
N THR A 249 28.83 24.16 -29.51
CA THR A 249 29.97 23.82 -28.63
C THR A 249 30.92 22.82 -29.30
N SER A 250 30.42 21.83 -30.05
CA SER A 250 31.25 20.87 -30.77
C SER A 250 31.98 21.51 -31.95
N LEU A 251 31.33 22.44 -32.65
CA LEU A 251 31.92 23.22 -33.75
C LEU A 251 33.00 24.17 -33.24
N ARG A 252 32.76 24.89 -32.15
CA ARG A 252 33.79 25.70 -31.48
C ARG A 252 34.99 24.87 -31.05
N LYS A 253 34.79 23.69 -30.44
CA LYS A 253 35.90 22.82 -30.04
C LYS A 253 36.73 22.32 -31.22
N ARG A 254 36.11 22.04 -32.38
CA ARG A 254 36.83 21.57 -33.57
C ARG A 254 37.54 22.69 -34.32
N LEU A 255 36.88 23.82 -34.54
CA LEU A 255 37.41 24.93 -35.33
C LEU A 255 38.31 25.85 -34.51
N ASP A 256 38.01 26.06 -33.22
CA ASP A 256 38.81 26.93 -32.35
C ASP A 256 39.92 26.16 -31.62
N GLY A 257 39.88 24.82 -31.65
CA GLY A 257 40.84 23.92 -30.99
C GLY A 257 41.97 23.40 -31.89
N GLY A 258 42.08 23.89 -33.14
CA GLY A 258 43.02 23.40 -34.14
C GLY A 258 44.49 23.54 -33.71
N LEU A 259 45.28 22.46 -33.88
CA LEU A 259 46.72 22.40 -33.66
C LEU A 259 47.56 23.15 -34.74
N ALA A 260 46.93 23.80 -35.71
CA ALA A 260 47.57 24.59 -36.76
C ALA A 260 46.95 25.99 -36.77
N GLY A 261 47.76 27.01 -36.46
CA GLY A 261 47.31 28.37 -36.12
C GLY A 261 46.77 29.25 -37.27
N ASP A 262 46.25 28.67 -38.35
CA ASP A 262 45.77 29.40 -39.54
C ASP A 262 44.33 29.05 -39.96
N GLU A 263 43.56 28.35 -39.13
CA GLU A 263 42.14 28.07 -39.41
C GLU A 263 41.23 29.19 -38.86
N LYS A 264 40.22 29.59 -39.65
CA LYS A 264 39.20 30.56 -39.22
C LYS A 264 38.39 29.97 -38.07
N LYS A 265 38.33 30.70 -36.95
CA LYS A 265 37.53 30.33 -35.79
C LYS A 265 36.06 30.29 -36.13
N PHE A 266 35.32 29.45 -35.43
CA PHE A 266 33.87 29.35 -35.60
C PHE A 266 33.19 30.71 -35.43
N ASP A 267 33.63 31.51 -34.44
CA ASP A 267 33.08 32.84 -34.18
C ASP A 267 33.45 33.89 -35.25
N ASP A 268 34.44 33.63 -36.11
CA ASP A 268 34.89 34.53 -37.18
C ASP A 268 34.20 34.24 -38.54
N LEU A 269 33.40 33.18 -38.62
CA LEU A 269 32.62 32.84 -39.81
C LEU A 269 31.41 33.78 -39.99
N SER A 270 30.96 33.91 -41.25
CA SER A 270 29.73 34.65 -41.55
C SER A 270 28.51 33.98 -40.92
N ALA A 271 27.45 34.73 -40.68
CA ALA A 271 26.24 34.21 -40.05
C ALA A 271 25.61 33.06 -40.86
N GLU A 272 25.67 33.14 -42.19
CA GLU A 272 25.15 32.12 -43.11
C GLU A 272 25.96 30.81 -43.04
N GLU A 273 27.28 30.91 -42.97
CA GLU A 273 28.17 29.74 -42.82
C GLU A 273 28.01 29.08 -41.44
N LYS A 274 27.85 29.89 -40.38
CA LYS A 274 27.58 29.37 -39.02
C LYS A 274 26.30 28.56 -38.98
N GLU A 275 25.19 29.08 -39.52
CA GLU A 275 23.92 28.35 -39.52
C GLU A 275 23.96 27.12 -40.41
N ARG A 276 24.69 27.15 -41.53
CA ARG A 276 24.91 25.96 -42.37
C ARG A 276 25.64 24.87 -41.60
N LEU A 277 26.75 25.21 -40.95
CA LEU A 277 27.54 24.25 -40.16
C LEU A 277 26.79 23.74 -38.93
N ILE A 278 26.01 24.59 -38.26
CA ILE A 278 25.12 24.17 -37.17
C ILE A 278 24.06 23.19 -37.70
N GLY A 279 23.50 23.45 -38.88
CA GLY A 279 22.55 22.54 -39.54
C GLY A 279 23.17 21.17 -39.85
N ASP A 280 24.33 21.17 -40.49
CA ASP A 280 25.08 19.95 -40.84
C ASP A 280 25.44 19.14 -39.57
N GLU A 281 25.84 19.82 -38.50
CA GLU A 281 26.17 19.20 -37.21
C GLU A 281 24.93 18.67 -36.48
N LEU A 282 23.80 19.39 -36.54
CA LEU A 282 22.53 18.93 -35.98
C LEU A 282 22.01 17.68 -36.69
N GLU A 283 22.18 17.60 -38.01
CA GLU A 283 21.87 16.38 -38.78
C GLU A 283 22.80 15.23 -38.41
N LEU A 284 24.09 15.50 -38.17
CA LEU A 284 25.03 14.48 -37.70
C LEU A 284 24.69 13.96 -36.29
N ILE A 285 24.33 14.86 -35.36
CA ILE A 285 23.92 14.53 -33.99
C ILE A 285 22.58 13.78 -33.98
N ARG A 286 21.64 14.12 -34.88
CA ARG A 286 20.35 13.43 -34.99
C ARG A 286 20.42 12.14 -35.80
N GLY A 287 21.38 12.02 -36.73
CA GLY A 287 21.56 10.89 -37.64
C GLY A 287 22.49 9.78 -37.13
N GLN A 288 23.29 10.01 -36.08
CA GLN A 288 24.13 8.97 -35.47
C GLN A 288 23.52 8.39 -34.19
N PRO A 289 23.05 7.13 -34.20
CA PRO A 289 22.85 6.40 -32.97
C PRO A 289 24.22 5.94 -32.44
N GLY A 290 24.76 6.68 -31.46
CA GLY A 290 25.72 6.10 -30.51
C GLY A 290 27.20 6.44 -30.66
N VAL A 291 27.59 7.69 -30.95
CA VAL A 291 29.00 8.12 -30.76
C VAL A 291 29.07 9.37 -29.89
N ALA A 292 28.93 9.17 -28.58
CA ALA A 292 29.36 10.14 -27.58
C ALA A 292 30.71 9.71 -26.99
N GLY A 293 31.77 10.43 -27.32
CA GLY A 293 33.09 10.39 -26.67
C GLY A 293 33.88 11.58 -27.22
N GLN A 294 34.56 12.45 -26.46
CA GLN A 294 35.28 12.42 -25.18
C GLN A 294 35.22 13.87 -24.60
N ALA A 295 35.34 14.24 -23.31
CA ALA A 295 35.63 13.57 -22.05
C ALA A 295 35.18 14.48 -20.87
N ALA A 296 34.87 13.86 -19.72
CA ALA A 296 35.26 14.32 -18.38
C ALA A 296 35.43 13.06 -17.50
N PRO A 297 36.43 12.96 -16.61
CA PRO A 297 36.65 11.76 -15.80
C PRO A 297 35.61 11.68 -14.69
N SER A 298 34.54 10.91 -14.90
CA SER A 298 33.65 10.47 -13.82
C SER A 298 34.31 9.36 -13.01
N ARG A 299 34.15 9.45 -11.69
CA ARG A 299 34.62 8.48 -10.68
C ARG A 299 34.31 7.03 -11.08
N PRO A 300 35.14 6.03 -10.70
CA PRO A 300 34.91 4.65 -11.07
C PRO A 300 33.63 4.13 -10.40
N GLU A 301 32.56 4.01 -11.18
CA GLU A 301 31.42 3.18 -10.84
C GLU A 301 31.88 1.72 -10.87
N LYS A 302 31.63 1.01 -9.76
CA LYS A 302 31.90 -0.43 -9.65
C LYS A 302 31.03 -1.16 -10.68
N LYS A 303 31.66 -1.62 -11.77
CA LYS A 303 31.04 -2.58 -12.69
C LYS A 303 30.80 -3.88 -11.92
N VAL A 304 29.54 -4.19 -11.66
CA VAL A 304 29.13 -5.53 -11.21
C VAL A 304 29.24 -6.44 -12.42
N LEU A 305 30.18 -7.38 -12.40
CA LEU A 305 30.23 -8.45 -13.39
C LEU A 305 29.05 -9.40 -13.09
N VAL A 306 28.14 -9.51 -14.06
CA VAL A 306 27.07 -10.51 -14.08
C VAL A 306 27.50 -11.59 -15.07
N ASP A 307 27.44 -12.85 -14.63
CA ASP A 307 27.70 -14.01 -15.48
C ASP A 307 26.55 -14.16 -16.50
N THR A 308 26.88 -14.10 -17.80
CA THR A 308 25.91 -14.09 -18.90
C THR A 308 25.21 -15.42 -19.15
N VAL A 309 25.55 -16.49 -18.43
CA VAL A 309 24.88 -17.79 -18.56
C VAL A 309 23.85 -18.04 -17.45
N THR A 310 23.99 -17.41 -16.29
CA THR A 310 23.12 -17.68 -15.11
C THR A 310 22.46 -16.46 -14.47
N GLY A 311 22.78 -15.23 -14.93
CA GLY A 311 22.08 -14.01 -14.53
C GLY A 311 22.28 -13.58 -13.07
N LYS A 312 23.24 -14.18 -12.34
CA LYS A 312 23.56 -13.83 -10.96
C LYS A 312 24.84 -12.98 -10.87
N GLN A 313 24.86 -12.02 -9.93
CA GLN A 313 25.99 -11.13 -9.69
C GLN A 313 27.15 -11.87 -9.03
N VAL A 314 28.38 -11.69 -9.54
CA VAL A 314 29.59 -12.26 -8.93
C VAL A 314 30.12 -11.28 -7.87
N GLN A 315 30.09 -11.67 -6.59
CA GLN A 315 30.71 -10.88 -5.51
C GLN A 315 32.24 -10.89 -5.65
N SER A 316 32.82 -9.74 -5.96
CA SER A 316 34.26 -9.53 -5.84
C SER A 316 34.64 -9.44 -4.36
N SER A 317 35.39 -10.43 -3.86
CA SER A 317 35.95 -10.47 -2.52
C SER A 317 36.89 -9.28 -2.27
N SER A 318 36.62 -8.50 -1.23
CA SER A 318 37.57 -7.53 -0.68
C SER A 318 38.37 -8.18 0.45
N PRO A 319 39.70 -7.92 0.56
CA PRO A 319 40.56 -8.55 1.54
C PRO A 319 40.31 -8.04 2.97
N SER A 320 40.47 -8.95 3.95
CA SER A 320 40.29 -8.75 5.39
C SER A 320 41.05 -7.54 5.97
N PRO A 321 40.46 -6.80 6.91
CA PRO A 321 41.22 -5.91 7.79
C PRO A 321 41.89 -6.72 8.92
N ALA A 322 43.17 -6.42 9.13
CA ALA A 322 44.06 -6.96 10.16
C ALA A 322 43.67 -6.52 11.60
N PRO A 323 44.14 -7.24 12.65
CA PRO A 323 43.61 -7.17 14.01
C PRO A 323 44.11 -5.96 14.83
N SER A 324 43.30 -5.55 15.81
CA SER A 324 43.60 -4.48 16.77
C SER A 324 44.64 -4.90 17.83
N PRO A 325 45.49 -3.98 18.33
CA PRO A 325 46.38 -4.24 19.47
C PRO A 325 45.69 -4.02 20.84
N PRO A 326 46.19 -4.63 21.93
CA PRO A 326 45.47 -4.76 23.20
C PRO A 326 45.79 -3.68 24.26
N GLU A 327 44.82 -3.52 25.16
CA GLU A 327 44.90 -3.19 26.60
C GLU A 327 45.74 -2.01 27.11
N ARG A 328 45.05 -1.06 27.77
CA ARG A 328 45.57 -0.38 28.97
C ARG A 328 44.58 -0.51 30.12
N ARG A 329 45.13 -1.03 31.22
CA ARG A 329 44.55 -1.17 32.56
C ARG A 329 44.05 0.17 33.12
N GLN A 330 42.90 0.16 33.78
CA GLN A 330 42.60 1.10 34.86
C GLN A 330 42.11 0.32 36.09
N LYS A 331 42.70 0.70 37.21
CA LYS A 331 42.52 0.19 38.57
C LYS A 331 41.60 1.18 39.29
N ASP A 332 40.66 0.61 40.06
CA ASP A 332 39.89 1.10 41.22
C ASP A 332 40.20 2.54 41.71
N ASP A 333 39.26 3.41 42.10
CA ASP A 333 38.26 3.21 43.16
C ASP A 333 37.31 4.43 43.33
N ASN A 334 36.09 4.12 43.80
CA ASN A 334 35.19 4.87 44.69
C ASN A 334 34.23 6.02 44.25
N ALA A 335 32.95 5.70 44.47
CA ALA A 335 31.90 6.48 45.15
C ALA A 335 31.11 7.56 44.38
N ARG A 336 29.99 7.14 43.75
CA ARG A 336 28.61 7.64 44.05
C ARG A 336 27.59 6.81 43.26
N ALA A 337 26.60 6.23 43.92
CA ALA A 337 25.55 5.45 43.27
C ALA A 337 24.73 6.28 42.27
N PRO A 338 24.64 5.90 40.98
CA PRO A 338 23.67 6.47 40.05
C PRO A 338 22.44 5.56 39.94
N THR A 339 21.28 6.19 39.99
CA THR A 339 19.95 5.67 39.62
C THR A 339 19.96 4.83 38.33
N PRO A 340 19.06 3.83 38.19
CA PRO A 340 19.03 2.95 37.04
C PRO A 340 18.87 3.76 35.74
N ARG A 341 19.86 3.70 34.85
CA ARG A 341 19.77 4.25 33.50
C ARG A 341 18.83 3.35 32.68
N GLU A 342 17.63 3.85 32.41
CA GLU A 342 16.71 3.25 31.45
C GLU A 342 17.37 3.12 30.07
N ALA A 343 17.20 1.94 29.46
CA ALA A 343 17.77 1.62 28.16
C ALA A 343 17.38 2.65 27.08
N PRO A 344 18.31 3.02 26.18
CA PRO A 344 18.02 3.91 25.06
C PRO A 344 17.03 3.25 24.11
N MET A 345 16.03 4.02 23.65
CA MET A 345 15.05 3.53 22.68
C MET A 345 15.74 3.27 21.34
N PRO A 346 15.65 2.05 20.77
CA PRO A 346 16.23 1.73 19.46
C PRO A 346 15.71 2.68 18.38
N GLY A 347 16.61 3.22 17.54
CA GLY A 347 16.26 4.10 16.42
C GLY A 347 15.96 5.56 16.77
N VAL A 348 16.01 5.97 18.05
CA VAL A 348 15.76 7.36 18.46
C VAL A 348 17.07 8.06 18.85
N PRO A 349 17.47 9.16 18.18
CA PRO A 349 18.66 9.94 18.55
C PRO A 349 18.60 10.41 20.01
N ALA A 350 19.72 10.37 20.73
CA ALA A 350 19.77 10.69 22.17
C ALA A 350 19.10 12.04 22.54
N ARG A 351 19.24 13.04 21.68
CA ARG A 351 18.61 14.37 21.83
C ARG A 351 17.08 14.37 21.78
N ALA A 352 16.48 13.36 21.16
CA ALA A 352 15.02 13.23 20.97
C ALA A 352 14.37 12.28 21.99
N GLN A 353 15.16 11.50 22.74
CA GLN A 353 14.62 10.48 23.66
C GLN A 353 13.78 11.10 24.79
N ALA A 354 14.20 12.25 25.33
CA ALA A 354 13.44 12.95 26.37
C ALA A 354 12.07 13.44 25.88
N GLY A 355 12.01 14.01 24.65
CA GLY A 355 10.76 14.50 24.07
C GLY A 355 9.81 13.40 23.58
N VAL A 356 10.35 12.25 23.17
CA VAL A 356 9.54 11.07 22.81
C VAL A 356 8.97 10.43 24.08
N ARG A 357 9.75 10.33 25.16
CA ARG A 357 9.27 9.82 26.46
C ARG A 357 8.17 10.71 27.05
N SER A 358 8.33 12.04 27.01
CA SER A 358 7.29 12.95 27.51
C SER A 358 5.99 12.84 26.71
N ARG A 359 6.06 12.64 25.38
CA ARG A 359 4.87 12.38 24.56
C ARG A 359 4.19 11.05 24.88
N ILE A 360 4.95 10.01 25.15
CA ILE A 360 4.40 8.69 25.52
C ILE A 360 3.72 8.77 26.90
N GLU A 361 4.30 9.48 27.86
CA GLU A 361 3.62 9.75 29.15
C GLU A 361 2.37 10.63 28.98
N ASP A 362 2.42 11.67 28.14
CA ASP A 362 1.25 12.51 27.86
C ASP A 362 0.12 11.73 27.16
N LEU A 363 0.46 10.78 26.28
CA LEU A 363 -0.50 9.87 25.66
C LEU A 363 -1.14 8.93 26.70
N LYS A 364 -0.35 8.38 27.63
CA LYS A 364 -0.86 7.56 28.75
C LYS A 364 -1.72 8.35 29.74
N ARG A 365 -1.40 9.63 29.96
CA ARG A 365 -2.21 10.53 30.82
C ARG A 365 -3.50 10.99 30.13
N ARG A 366 -3.49 11.17 28.81
CA ARG A 366 -4.71 11.51 28.05
C ARG A 366 -5.65 10.32 27.88
N SER A 367 -5.14 9.09 27.81
CA SER A 367 -5.99 7.90 27.77
C SER A 367 -6.71 7.62 29.10
N THR A 368 -6.36 8.33 30.18
CA THR A 368 -6.99 8.21 31.51
C THR A 368 -7.87 9.39 31.90
N ALA A 369 -7.95 10.45 31.07
CA ALA A 369 -8.78 11.63 31.34
C ALA A 369 -10.00 11.70 30.39
N GLU A 370 -11.14 11.27 30.92
CA GLU A 370 -12.53 11.67 30.61
C GLU A 370 -12.84 12.17 29.18
N ALA A 371 -13.34 11.24 28.35
CA ALA A 371 -14.30 11.53 27.28
C ALA A 371 -15.64 10.88 27.66
N PRO A 372 -16.76 11.62 27.73
CA PRO A 372 -18.06 11.04 28.07
C PRO A 372 -18.64 10.33 26.84
N GLY A 373 -18.85 9.01 26.93
CA GLY A 373 -19.86 8.34 26.09
C GLY A 373 -19.57 6.93 25.59
N VAL A 374 -18.32 6.46 25.51
CA VAL A 374 -18.00 5.05 25.20
C VAL A 374 -16.81 4.65 26.05
N ALA A 375 -17.08 4.11 27.24
CA ALA A 375 -16.03 3.49 28.03
C ALA A 375 -15.51 2.28 27.23
N ALA A 376 -14.22 2.28 26.91
CA ALA A 376 -13.56 1.03 26.54
C ALA A 376 -13.89 0.00 27.62
N PRO A 377 -14.22 -1.26 27.26
CA PRO A 377 -14.53 -2.28 28.24
C PRO A 377 -13.40 -2.30 29.27
N SER A 378 -13.75 -2.22 30.55
CA SER A 378 -12.74 -2.29 31.59
C SER A 378 -11.95 -3.59 31.42
N GLN A 379 -10.68 -3.62 31.83
CA GLN A 379 -9.86 -4.83 31.74
C GLN A 379 -10.58 -6.04 32.38
N GLU A 380 -11.35 -5.80 33.44
CA GLU A 380 -12.21 -6.80 34.10
C GLU A 380 -13.36 -7.31 33.19
N GLN A 381 -14.02 -6.42 32.44
CA GLN A 381 -15.06 -6.82 31.47
C GLN A 381 -14.47 -7.62 30.31
N ALA A 382 -13.27 -7.26 29.85
CA ALA A 382 -12.57 -7.99 28.79
C ALA A 382 -12.19 -9.41 29.25
N VAL A 383 -11.69 -9.57 30.48
CA VAL A 383 -11.38 -10.89 31.08
C VAL A 383 -12.66 -11.71 31.29
N SER A 384 -13.75 -11.09 31.76
CA SER A 384 -15.04 -11.78 31.91
C SER A 384 -15.60 -12.28 30.57
N LYS A 385 -15.55 -11.45 29.52
CA LYS A 385 -15.99 -11.82 28.16
C LYS A 385 -15.11 -12.92 27.57
N ALA A 386 -13.80 -12.89 27.83
CA ALA A 386 -12.87 -13.94 27.43
C ALA A 386 -13.20 -15.30 28.07
N ASN A 387 -13.54 -15.32 29.37
CA ASN A 387 -13.97 -16.55 30.04
C ASN A 387 -15.27 -17.11 29.44
N ALA A 388 -16.27 -16.25 29.20
CA ALA A 388 -17.52 -16.67 28.56
C ALA A 388 -17.31 -17.19 27.12
N ALA A 389 -16.36 -16.62 26.38
CA ALA A 389 -16.01 -17.10 25.04
C ALA A 389 -15.34 -18.49 25.08
N LEU A 390 -14.45 -18.73 26.05
CA LEU A 390 -13.85 -20.05 26.26
C LEU A 390 -14.90 -21.10 26.65
N GLU A 391 -15.86 -20.75 27.53
CA GLU A 391 -16.99 -21.61 27.87
C GLU A 391 -17.90 -21.89 26.66
N GLY A 392 -18.01 -20.93 25.74
CA GLY A 392 -18.71 -21.05 24.46
C GLY A 392 -17.94 -21.83 23.37
N GLY A 393 -16.74 -22.35 23.67
CA GLY A 393 -15.93 -23.13 22.74
C GLY A 393 -15.05 -22.31 21.79
N ALA A 394 -14.87 -21.01 22.04
CA ALA A 394 -13.92 -20.20 21.27
C ALA A 394 -12.49 -20.69 21.48
N SER A 395 -11.67 -20.56 20.44
CA SER A 395 -10.27 -21.01 20.52
C SER A 395 -9.45 -20.10 21.44
N ALA A 396 -8.43 -20.65 22.10
CA ALA A 396 -7.52 -19.86 22.94
C ALA A 396 -6.85 -18.70 22.19
N GLU A 397 -6.70 -18.83 20.86
CA GLU A 397 -6.06 -17.85 20.00
C GLU A 397 -6.97 -16.66 19.72
N GLU A 398 -8.25 -16.90 19.41
CA GLU A 398 -9.25 -15.85 19.26
C GLU A 398 -9.42 -15.04 20.55
N VAL A 399 -9.39 -15.74 21.70
CA VAL A 399 -9.49 -15.11 23.01
C VAL A 399 -8.23 -14.31 23.35
N ALA A 400 -7.04 -14.82 23.00
CA ALA A 400 -5.78 -14.09 23.17
C ALA A 400 -5.75 -12.80 22.34
N THR A 401 -6.20 -12.84 21.08
CA THR A 401 -6.30 -11.65 20.22
C THR A 401 -7.25 -10.62 20.83
N GLY A 402 -8.44 -11.03 21.28
CA GLY A 402 -9.40 -10.11 21.91
C GLY A 402 -8.89 -9.48 23.22
N LEU A 403 -8.15 -10.24 24.04
CA LEU A 403 -7.53 -9.70 25.27
C LEU A 403 -6.36 -8.75 24.98
N HIS A 404 -5.58 -9.04 23.94
CA HIS A 404 -4.50 -8.16 23.50
C HIS A 404 -5.03 -6.83 22.97
N GLU A 405 -6.07 -6.86 22.13
CA GLU A 405 -6.75 -5.67 21.61
C GLU A 405 -7.40 -4.83 22.73
N ALA A 406 -7.91 -5.50 23.77
CA ALA A 406 -8.44 -4.84 24.97
C ALA A 406 -7.35 -4.29 25.90
N GLY A 407 -6.06 -4.44 25.57
CA GLY A 407 -4.95 -3.97 26.39
C GLY A 407 -4.84 -4.65 27.75
N VAL A 408 -5.35 -5.88 27.87
CA VAL A 408 -5.22 -6.70 29.08
C VAL A 408 -3.81 -7.31 29.08
N PRO A 409 -2.99 -7.11 30.13
CA PRO A 409 -1.66 -7.70 30.17
C PRO A 409 -1.73 -9.22 30.34
N GLU A 410 -0.78 -9.96 29.73
CA GLU A 410 -0.81 -11.43 29.64
C GLU A 410 -0.98 -12.15 30.98
N TRP A 411 -0.43 -11.59 32.07
CA TRP A 411 -0.55 -12.16 33.41
C TRP A 411 -1.99 -12.17 33.96
N GLN A 412 -2.88 -11.34 33.39
CA GLN A 412 -4.32 -11.30 33.71
C GLN A 412 -5.16 -12.20 32.80
N TRP A 413 -4.56 -12.85 31.79
CA TRP A 413 -5.31 -13.72 30.86
C TRP A 413 -5.79 -14.99 31.55
N PRO A 414 -6.88 -15.62 31.06
CA PRO A 414 -7.29 -16.94 31.55
C PRO A 414 -6.15 -17.95 31.45
N ARG A 415 -5.96 -18.79 32.49
CA ARG A 415 -4.83 -19.76 32.54
C ARG A 415 -4.78 -20.68 31.33
N VAL A 416 -5.94 -21.11 30.84
CA VAL A 416 -6.06 -21.98 29.65
C VAL A 416 -5.44 -21.32 28.42
N VAL A 417 -5.61 -20.00 28.26
CA VAL A 417 -5.02 -19.23 27.15
C VAL A 417 -3.51 -19.10 27.33
N GLN A 418 -3.05 -18.79 28.55
CA GLN A 418 -1.62 -18.71 28.86
C GLN A 418 -0.89 -20.04 28.60
N GLU A 419 -1.50 -21.16 29.00
CA GLU A 419 -0.95 -22.50 28.81
C GLU A 419 -0.93 -22.91 27.34
N ALA A 420 -2.01 -22.62 26.58
CA ALA A 420 -2.07 -22.89 25.14
C ALA A 420 -0.98 -22.13 24.37
N LEU A 421 -0.76 -20.86 24.71
CA LEU A 421 0.29 -20.04 24.09
C LEU A 421 1.69 -20.52 24.47
N ARG A 422 1.90 -20.92 25.73
CA ARG A 422 3.19 -21.48 26.17
C ARG A 422 3.49 -22.81 25.46
N ALA A 423 2.50 -23.70 25.36
CA ALA A 423 2.62 -24.96 24.61
C ALA A 423 2.96 -24.71 23.14
N ARG A 424 2.36 -23.68 22.54
CA ARG A 424 2.65 -23.26 21.17
C ARG A 424 4.06 -22.68 21.02
N GLN A 425 4.50 -21.81 21.92
CA GLN A 425 5.87 -21.28 21.92
C GLN A 425 6.92 -22.40 22.03
N GLN A 426 6.67 -23.39 22.90
CA GLN A 426 7.49 -24.59 23.03
C GLN A 426 7.51 -25.41 21.73
N SER A 427 6.38 -25.53 21.03
CA SER A 427 6.32 -26.23 19.73
C SER A 427 7.16 -25.59 18.63
N TYR A 428 7.43 -24.28 18.75
CA TYR A 428 8.32 -23.53 17.84
C TYR A 428 9.78 -23.48 18.31
N GLY A 429 10.15 -24.20 19.37
CA GLY A 429 11.51 -24.21 19.92
C GLY A 429 11.90 -22.88 20.57
N LEU A 430 10.93 -22.02 20.89
CA LEU A 430 11.14 -20.81 21.65
C LEU A 430 11.06 -21.18 23.14
N ASN A 431 12.17 -21.04 23.86
CA ASN A 431 12.19 -21.21 25.31
C ASN A 431 11.40 -20.05 25.94
N PRO A 432 10.49 -20.31 26.89
CA PRO A 432 9.61 -19.29 27.48
C PRO A 432 10.36 -18.21 28.26
#